data_AF-A0A7S1H9M2-F1
#
_entry.id   AF-A0A7S1H9M2-F1
#
_cell.length_a   1.000
_cell.length_b   1.000
_cell.length_c   1.000
_cell.angle_alpha   90.00
_cell.angle_beta   90.00
_cell.angle_gamma   90.00
#
_symmetry.space_group_name_H-M   'P 1'
#
loop_
_entity.id
_entity.type
_entity.pdbx_description
1 polymer ?
#
loop_
_entity_poly.entity_id
_entity_poly.type
_entity_poly.pdbx_seq_one_letter_code
_entity_poly.pdbx_strand_id
1 'polypeptide(L)'
;PAQGLSWSGALFQYRFDNLQTLQLVPAATPGGIPSYQVTISDQKGSGLDLELRWQASAALRLNGTVELLDQTYRRGRASSGEDLAGLPVGTPRARASVGLDYGFAAFGGRAGASLQAAYQSAQRCNPESYVQGQCLSTAAFRVGGPRSRLDARLGWDSPERDWGLALLVTNLQNRHYVEK
;
A
#
# COMPACT_ATOMS: atom_id res chain seq x y z
N PRO A 1 -23.47 5.55 -20.27
CA PRO A 1 -22.50 4.80 -21.11
C PRO A 1 -21.64 5.64 -22.09
N ALA A 2 -21.95 6.93 -22.33
CA ALA A 2 -21.40 7.72 -23.44
C ALA A 2 -19.98 8.34 -23.25
N GLN A 3 -19.24 8.05 -22.17
CA GLN A 3 -17.93 8.70 -21.89
C GLN A 3 -16.79 7.73 -21.56
N GLY A 4 -16.94 6.43 -21.87
CA GLY A 4 -15.89 5.43 -21.59
C GLY A 4 -15.52 5.29 -20.10
N LEU A 5 -16.40 5.76 -19.21
CA LEU A 5 -16.21 5.80 -17.77
C LEU A 5 -16.90 4.58 -17.12
N SER A 6 -16.14 3.82 -16.35
CA SER A 6 -16.64 2.77 -15.48
C SER A 6 -16.04 2.94 -14.09
N TRP A 7 -16.86 2.73 -13.06
CA TRP A 7 -16.42 2.78 -11.68
C TRP A 7 -17.14 1.71 -10.86
N SER A 8 -16.50 1.29 -9.79
CA SER A 8 -17.08 0.43 -8.77
C SER A 8 -16.73 0.97 -7.39
N GLY A 9 -17.57 0.64 -6.43
CA GLY A 9 -17.33 1.01 -5.04
C GLY A 9 -17.95 0.01 -4.09
N ALA A 10 -17.29 -0.21 -2.96
CA ALA A 10 -17.76 -1.10 -1.93
C ALA A 10 -17.52 -0.49 -0.55
N LEU A 11 -18.55 -0.50 0.28
CA LEU A 11 -18.40 -0.34 1.73
C LEU A 11 -18.36 -1.72 2.34
N PHE A 12 -17.41 -1.94 3.24
CA PHE A 12 -17.24 -3.25 3.87
C PHE A 12 -16.97 -3.11 5.36
N GLN A 13 -17.39 -4.13 6.10
CA GLN A 13 -17.02 -4.33 7.49
C GLN A 13 -16.68 -5.79 7.71
N TYR A 14 -15.67 -6.06 8.52
CA TYR A 14 -15.30 -7.40 8.93
C TYR A 14 -14.95 -7.44 10.41
N ARG A 15 -15.04 -8.65 10.96
CA ARG A 15 -14.64 -8.96 12.33
C ARG A 15 -13.84 -10.24 12.29
N PHE A 16 -12.76 -10.26 13.05
CA PHE A 16 -11.98 -11.45 13.31
C PHE A 16 -12.05 -11.72 14.81
N ASP A 17 -12.42 -12.94 15.16
CA ASP A 17 -12.45 -13.40 16.54
C ASP A 17 -11.40 -14.50 16.71
N ASN A 18 -10.70 -14.50 17.86
CA ASN A 18 -9.68 -15.47 18.21
C ASN A 18 -8.52 -15.59 17.19
N LEU A 19 -8.05 -14.46 16.65
CA LEU A 19 -6.81 -14.40 15.85
C LEU A 19 -5.64 -14.81 16.72
N GLN A 20 -4.95 -15.88 16.31
CA GLN A 20 -3.74 -16.35 16.96
C GLN A 20 -2.53 -15.77 16.26
N THR A 21 -1.64 -15.16 17.03
CA THR A 21 -0.34 -14.67 16.57
C THR A 21 0.76 -15.32 17.39
N LEU A 22 1.82 -15.73 16.72
CA LEU A 22 3.02 -16.26 17.37
C LEU A 22 4.09 -15.17 17.35
N GLN A 23 4.63 -14.85 18.52
CA GLN A 23 5.67 -13.84 18.65
C GLN A 23 6.84 -14.36 19.47
N LEU A 24 8.05 -14.04 19.03
CA LEU A 24 9.25 -14.21 19.84
C LEU A 24 9.30 -13.09 20.89
N VAL A 25 9.17 -13.45 22.16
CA VAL A 25 9.31 -12.54 23.28
C VAL A 25 10.77 -12.61 23.77
N PRO A 26 11.51 -11.48 23.75
CA PRO A 26 12.87 -11.44 24.25
C PRO A 26 12.95 -11.83 25.72
N ALA A 27 14.05 -12.44 26.14
CA ALA A 27 14.28 -12.70 27.55
C ALA A 27 14.47 -11.39 28.32
N ALA A 28 13.83 -11.28 29.49
CA ALA A 28 13.91 -10.09 30.34
C ALA A 28 15.27 -9.92 31.05
N THR A 29 16.16 -10.93 30.97
CA THR A 29 17.46 -10.95 31.66
C THR A 29 18.60 -11.28 30.69
N PRO A 30 19.81 -10.72 30.90
CA PRO A 30 21.00 -11.10 30.15
C PRO A 30 21.28 -12.60 30.28
N GLY A 31 21.39 -13.31 29.16
CA GLY A 31 21.58 -14.77 29.11
C GLY A 31 20.31 -15.60 29.24
N GLY A 32 19.13 -14.97 29.39
CA GLY A 32 17.86 -15.69 29.34
C GLY A 32 17.51 -16.17 27.92
N ILE A 33 16.69 -17.22 27.84
CA ILE A 33 16.28 -17.83 26.58
C ILE A 33 14.98 -17.14 26.09
N PRO A 34 14.96 -16.54 24.89
CA PRO A 34 13.73 -16.02 24.29
C PRO A 34 12.67 -17.11 24.16
N SER A 35 11.40 -16.77 24.30
CA SER A 35 10.30 -17.74 24.20
C SER A 35 9.32 -17.34 23.11
N TYR A 36 8.71 -18.34 22.47
CA TYR A 36 7.60 -18.11 21.57
C TYR A 36 6.31 -18.07 22.38
N GLN A 37 5.59 -16.95 22.31
CA GLN A 37 4.31 -16.77 22.96
C GLN A 37 3.20 -16.71 21.92
N VAL A 38 2.14 -17.50 22.15
CA VAL A 38 0.90 -17.39 21.40
C VAL A 38 0.03 -16.34 22.08
N THR A 39 -0.39 -15.33 21.32
CA THR A 39 -1.34 -14.32 21.75
C THR A 39 -2.62 -14.46 20.95
N ILE A 40 -3.75 -14.24 21.63
CA ILE A 40 -5.09 -14.28 21.03
C ILE A 40 -5.67 -12.87 21.05
N SER A 41 -6.14 -12.42 19.90
CA SER A 41 -6.76 -11.11 19.75
C SER A 41 -8.05 -11.19 18.93
N ASP A 42 -8.92 -10.20 19.12
CA ASP A 42 -10.07 -9.97 18.26
C ASP A 42 -9.85 -8.62 17.56
N GLN A 43 -10.23 -8.53 16.30
CA GLN A 43 -10.08 -7.33 15.49
C GLN A 43 -11.37 -7.01 14.75
N LYS A 44 -11.53 -5.75 14.36
CA LYS A 44 -12.58 -5.29 13.46
C LYS A 44 -11.98 -4.33 12.44
N GLY A 45 -12.54 -4.34 11.24
CA GLY A 45 -12.23 -3.35 10.23
C GLY A 45 -13.48 -2.87 9.52
N SER A 46 -13.47 -1.59 9.17
CA SER A 46 -14.46 -0.99 8.29
C SER A 46 -13.72 -0.18 7.24
N GLY A 47 -14.21 -0.24 6.00
CA GLY A 47 -13.56 0.46 4.92
C GLY A 47 -14.45 0.77 3.73
N LEU A 48 -13.84 1.51 2.83
CA LEU A 48 -14.37 1.92 1.54
C LEU A 48 -13.31 1.57 0.49
N ASP A 49 -13.74 0.92 -0.57
CA ASP A 49 -12.94 0.69 -1.78
C ASP A 49 -13.64 1.37 -2.96
N LEU A 50 -12.86 2.03 -3.80
CA LEU A 50 -13.30 2.70 -5.02
C LEU A 50 -12.31 2.41 -6.15
N GLU A 51 -12.82 1.95 -7.29
CA GLU A 51 -12.07 1.79 -8.53
C GLU A 51 -12.71 2.63 -9.63
N LEU A 52 -11.86 3.27 -10.43
CA LEU A 52 -12.23 4.13 -11.55
C LEU A 52 -11.41 3.74 -12.77
N ARG A 53 -12.07 3.61 -13.92
CA ARG A 53 -11.43 3.50 -15.24
C ARG A 53 -12.14 4.43 -16.21
N TRP A 54 -11.37 5.21 -16.95
CA TRP A 54 -11.92 6.20 -17.87
C TRP A 54 -11.14 6.23 -19.19
N GLN A 55 -11.83 5.88 -20.27
CA GLN A 55 -11.36 6.11 -21.63
C GLN A 55 -11.79 7.52 -22.08
N ALA A 56 -11.02 8.53 -21.68
CA ALA A 56 -11.34 9.94 -21.93
C ALA A 56 -11.33 10.31 -23.42
N SER A 57 -10.48 9.65 -24.21
CA SER A 57 -10.48 9.75 -25.68
C SER A 57 -9.94 8.45 -26.28
N ALA A 58 -9.86 8.32 -27.62
CA ALA A 58 -9.21 7.16 -28.25
C ALA A 58 -7.72 7.02 -27.88
N ALA A 59 -7.07 8.14 -27.52
CA ALA A 59 -5.64 8.20 -27.20
C ALA A 59 -5.37 8.18 -25.69
N LEU A 60 -6.29 8.68 -24.86
CA LEU A 60 -6.08 8.90 -23.43
C LEU A 60 -6.94 7.97 -22.57
N ARG A 61 -6.28 7.24 -21.68
CA ARG A 61 -6.92 6.45 -20.62
C ARG A 61 -6.42 6.89 -19.26
N LEU A 62 -7.34 6.93 -18.30
CA LEU A 62 -7.09 7.18 -16.89
C LEU A 62 -7.59 6.00 -16.08
N ASN A 63 -6.90 5.67 -15.00
CA ASN A 63 -7.34 4.69 -14.02
C ASN A 63 -7.02 5.20 -12.62
N GLY A 64 -7.77 4.75 -11.63
CA GLY A 64 -7.48 5.07 -10.24
C GLY A 64 -8.15 4.12 -9.28
N THR A 65 -7.51 3.91 -8.15
CA THR A 65 -8.06 3.14 -7.03
C THR A 65 -7.84 3.90 -5.74
N VAL A 66 -8.78 3.80 -4.81
CA VAL A 66 -8.65 4.37 -3.46
C VAL A 66 -9.27 3.40 -2.46
N GLU A 67 -8.49 3.00 -1.47
CA GLU A 67 -8.93 2.24 -0.31
C GLU A 67 -8.76 3.08 0.95
N LEU A 68 -9.84 3.21 1.72
CA LEU A 68 -9.83 3.74 3.07
C LEU A 68 -10.17 2.62 4.05
N LEU A 69 -9.32 2.41 5.04
CA LEU A 69 -9.48 1.33 6.00
C LEU A 69 -9.21 1.81 7.44
N ASP A 70 -10.18 1.61 8.32
CA ASP A 70 -9.97 1.70 9.76
C ASP A 70 -10.09 0.30 10.38
N GLN A 71 -8.96 -0.30 10.71
CA GLN A 71 -8.86 -1.57 11.40
C GLN A 71 -8.27 -1.38 12.81
N THR A 72 -8.99 -1.88 13.80
CA THR A 72 -8.65 -1.75 15.23
C THR A 72 -8.82 -3.08 15.96
N TYR A 73 -8.10 -3.24 17.06
CA TYR A 73 -8.34 -4.32 18.00
C TYR A 73 -9.68 -4.12 18.70
N ARG A 74 -10.42 -5.22 18.87
CA ARG A 74 -11.55 -5.32 19.79
C ARG A 74 -11.11 -5.83 21.16
N ARG A 75 -10.14 -6.75 21.17
CA ARG A 75 -9.56 -7.37 22.36
C ARG A 75 -8.14 -7.80 22.02
N GLY A 76 -7.20 -7.65 22.94
CA GLY A 76 -5.83 -8.13 22.78
C GLY A 76 -4.90 -7.44 23.78
N ARG A 77 -3.75 -8.04 24.02
CA ARG A 77 -2.67 -7.42 24.80
C ARG A 77 -1.37 -7.44 24.03
N ALA A 78 -0.60 -6.38 24.19
CA ALA A 78 0.78 -6.32 23.72
C ALA A 78 1.63 -7.35 24.49
N SER A 79 2.76 -7.72 23.90
CA SER A 79 3.82 -8.52 24.53
C SER A 79 4.39 -7.86 25.79
N SER A 80 4.37 -6.54 25.86
CA SER A 80 4.72 -5.73 27.03
C SER A 80 3.58 -5.59 28.05
N GLY A 81 2.38 -6.15 27.78
CA GLY A 81 1.26 -6.24 28.72
C GLY A 81 0.16 -5.18 28.56
N GLU A 82 0.36 -4.16 27.73
CA GLU A 82 -0.62 -3.10 27.50
C GLU A 82 -1.89 -3.63 26.81
N ASP A 83 -3.04 -3.04 27.14
CA ASP A 83 -4.30 -3.32 26.45
C ASP A 83 -4.29 -2.68 25.05
N LEU A 84 -4.66 -3.48 24.05
CA LEU A 84 -4.72 -3.05 22.66
C LEU A 84 -6.12 -2.64 22.22
N ALA A 85 -7.17 -2.87 23.03
CA ALA A 85 -8.55 -2.59 22.63
C ALA A 85 -8.73 -1.15 22.12
N GLY A 86 -9.32 -1.00 20.92
CA GLY A 86 -9.53 0.27 20.24
C GLY A 86 -8.30 0.84 19.52
N LEU A 87 -7.10 0.29 19.75
CA LEU A 87 -5.88 0.72 19.07
C LEU A 87 -5.80 0.16 17.65
N PRO A 88 -5.10 0.83 16.73
CA PRO A 88 -4.89 0.34 15.38
C PRO A 88 -4.06 -0.95 15.36
N VAL A 89 -4.21 -1.73 14.29
CA VAL A 89 -3.47 -2.99 14.11
C VAL A 89 -2.22 -2.87 13.22
N GLY A 90 -1.82 -1.65 12.84
CA GLY A 90 -0.70 -1.40 11.93
C GLY A 90 -1.13 -1.00 10.51
N THR A 91 -2.33 -1.38 10.06
CA THR A 91 -2.75 -1.09 8.68
C THR A 91 -2.86 0.43 8.41
N PRO A 92 -2.26 0.94 7.32
CA PRO A 92 -2.44 2.33 6.89
C PRO A 92 -3.91 2.69 6.67
N ARG A 93 -4.28 3.96 6.90
CA ARG A 93 -5.67 4.42 6.71
C ARG A 93 -6.06 4.58 5.26
N ALA A 94 -5.12 4.95 4.40
CA ALA A 94 -5.41 5.28 3.01
C ALA A 94 -4.35 4.68 2.10
N ARG A 95 -4.82 4.05 1.02
CA ARG A 95 -4.03 3.64 -0.13
C ARG A 95 -4.70 4.17 -1.37
N ALA A 96 -3.93 4.69 -2.29
CA ALA A 96 -4.45 5.19 -3.55
C ALA A 96 -3.47 4.95 -4.68
N SER A 97 -3.99 4.75 -5.88
CA SER A 97 -3.21 4.77 -7.10
C SER A 97 -3.94 5.54 -8.19
N VAL A 98 -3.18 6.15 -9.09
CA VAL A 98 -3.70 6.78 -10.30
C VAL A 98 -2.75 6.51 -11.45
N GLY A 99 -3.31 6.18 -12.60
CA GLY A 99 -2.58 5.91 -13.82
C GLY A 99 -3.10 6.75 -14.98
N LEU A 100 -2.18 7.14 -15.86
CA LEU A 100 -2.45 7.80 -17.12
C LEU A 100 -1.71 7.05 -18.23
N ASP A 101 -2.42 6.69 -19.28
CA ASP A 101 -1.87 6.12 -20.51
C ASP A 101 -2.25 7.03 -21.69
N TYR A 102 -1.26 7.42 -22.50
CA TYR A 102 -1.46 8.25 -23.67
C TYR A 102 -0.76 7.67 -24.90
N GLY A 103 -1.54 7.31 -25.92
CA GLY A 103 -1.05 6.84 -27.21
C GLY A 103 -0.98 7.95 -28.26
N PHE A 104 0.09 8.00 -29.03
CA PHE A 104 0.27 8.99 -30.10
C PHE A 104 1.07 8.41 -31.27
N ALA A 105 0.96 9.02 -32.45
CA ALA A 105 1.82 8.68 -33.58
C ALA A 105 3.16 9.41 -33.44
N ALA A 106 4.26 8.73 -33.73
CA ALA A 106 5.60 9.32 -33.71
C ALA A 106 6.50 8.55 -34.68
N PHE A 107 7.37 9.25 -35.42
CA PHE A 107 8.37 8.64 -36.31
C PHE A 107 7.80 7.58 -37.28
N GLY A 108 6.58 7.80 -37.79
CA GLY A 108 5.87 6.85 -38.66
C GLY A 108 5.30 5.61 -37.96
N GLY A 109 5.66 5.39 -36.69
CA GLY A 109 5.17 4.32 -35.83
C GLY A 109 4.14 4.80 -34.80
N ARG A 110 3.92 3.97 -33.76
CA ARG A 110 3.02 4.28 -32.65
C ARG A 110 3.81 4.35 -31.35
N ALA A 111 3.71 5.48 -30.65
CA ALA A 111 4.26 5.65 -29.33
C ALA A 111 3.17 5.58 -28.25
N GLY A 112 3.59 5.26 -27.03
CA GLY A 112 2.75 5.27 -25.85
C GLY A 112 3.54 5.75 -24.64
N ALA A 113 3.00 6.71 -23.90
CA ALA A 113 3.51 7.13 -22.62
C ALA A 113 2.56 6.65 -21.50
N SER A 114 3.11 6.14 -20.40
CA SER A 114 2.34 5.82 -19.21
C SER A 114 2.98 6.42 -17.96
N LEU A 115 2.17 6.97 -17.09
CA LEU A 115 2.54 7.44 -15.76
C LEU A 115 1.68 6.74 -14.72
N GLN A 116 2.30 6.20 -13.67
CA GLN A 116 1.59 5.58 -12.55
C GLN A 116 2.08 6.18 -11.24
N ALA A 117 1.16 6.72 -10.46
CA ALA A 117 1.42 7.20 -9.12
C ALA A 117 0.70 6.32 -8.10
N ALA A 118 1.39 5.95 -7.03
CA ALA A 118 0.82 5.24 -5.90
C ALA A 118 1.14 6.00 -4.61
N TYR A 119 0.22 5.96 -3.65
CA TYR A 119 0.34 6.55 -2.33
C TYR A 119 -0.17 5.59 -1.26
N GLN A 120 0.52 5.56 -0.13
CA GLN A 120 0.09 4.90 1.09
C GLN A 120 0.33 5.85 2.27
N SER A 121 -0.68 6.02 3.13
CA SER A 121 -0.51 6.80 4.35
C SER A 121 0.48 6.15 5.31
N ALA A 122 0.87 6.85 6.37
CA ALA A 122 1.70 6.25 7.42
C ALA A 122 1.02 5.01 8.03
N GLN A 123 1.86 4.06 8.47
CA GLN A 123 1.47 2.95 9.31
C GLN A 123 0.88 3.48 10.63
N ARG A 124 -0.19 2.85 11.09
CA ARG A 124 -0.87 3.26 12.33
C ARG A 124 -0.31 2.48 13.50
N CYS A 125 0.52 3.15 14.29
CA CYS A 125 1.27 2.55 15.38
C CYS A 125 0.42 2.35 16.64
N ASN A 126 0.77 1.31 17.38
CA ASN A 126 0.33 1.01 18.75
C ASN A 126 1.58 0.62 19.58
N PRO A 127 1.48 0.40 20.91
CA PRO A 127 2.63 0.01 21.74
C PRO A 127 3.40 -1.20 21.20
N GLU A 128 2.68 -2.25 20.78
CA GLU A 128 3.27 -3.46 20.19
C GLU A 128 4.07 -3.17 18.91
N SER A 129 3.63 -2.21 18.09
CA SER A 129 4.30 -1.82 16.84
C SER A 129 5.71 -1.25 17.09
N TYR A 130 5.93 -0.62 18.24
CA TYR A 130 7.25 -0.10 18.63
C TYR A 130 8.18 -1.22 19.11
N VAL A 131 7.68 -2.13 19.95
CA VAL A 131 8.42 -3.32 20.41
C VAL A 131 8.82 -4.20 19.22
N GLN A 132 7.91 -4.36 18.24
CA GLN A 132 8.18 -5.08 17.00
C GLN A 132 9.01 -4.30 16.00
N GLY A 133 9.39 -3.06 16.26
CA GLY A 133 10.23 -2.29 15.36
C GLY A 133 9.56 -1.79 14.07
N GLN A 134 8.24 -1.93 13.95
CA GLN A 134 7.47 -1.53 12.76
C GLN A 134 7.19 -0.01 12.70
N CYS A 135 7.39 0.69 13.83
CA CYS A 135 7.15 2.12 13.98
C CYS A 135 8.36 2.89 14.54
N LEU A 136 9.57 2.40 14.28
CA LEU A 136 10.79 3.04 14.80
C LEU A 136 11.07 4.38 14.13
N SER A 137 11.50 5.33 14.94
CA SER A 137 12.04 6.61 14.48
C SER A 137 13.41 6.79 15.11
N THR A 138 14.44 6.86 14.27
CA THR A 138 15.83 7.13 14.67
C THR A 138 16.32 8.39 13.94
N ALA A 139 17.50 8.90 14.32
CA ALA A 139 18.13 9.98 13.57
C ALA A 139 18.48 9.60 12.12
N ALA A 140 18.69 8.30 11.85
CA ALA A 140 19.10 7.81 10.53
C ALA A 140 17.90 7.46 9.63
N PHE A 141 16.79 6.97 10.19
CA PHE A 141 15.64 6.55 9.40
C PHE A 141 14.34 6.48 10.21
N ARG A 142 13.22 6.48 9.49
CA ARG A 142 11.87 6.28 10.01
C ARG A 142 11.20 5.10 9.32
N VAL A 143 10.70 4.15 10.10
CA VAL A 143 9.92 2.99 9.66
C VAL A 143 8.43 3.35 9.71
N GLY A 144 7.64 2.84 8.77
CA GLY A 144 6.18 3.04 8.77
C GLY A 144 5.73 4.45 8.37
N GLY A 145 6.61 5.26 7.79
CA GLY A 145 6.23 6.56 7.22
C GLY A 145 5.31 6.45 6.00
N PRO A 146 4.66 7.55 5.58
CA PRO A 146 3.88 7.56 4.35
C PRO A 146 4.77 7.30 3.14
N ARG A 147 4.24 6.63 2.12
CA ARG A 147 4.96 6.25 0.92
C ARG A 147 4.27 6.76 -0.32
N SER A 148 5.07 7.12 -1.31
CA SER A 148 4.60 7.49 -2.63
C SER A 148 5.57 6.96 -3.68
N ARG A 149 5.05 6.50 -4.80
CA ARG A 149 5.88 6.05 -5.92
C ARG A 149 5.33 6.62 -7.20
N LEU A 150 6.23 7.07 -8.07
CA LEU A 150 5.90 7.54 -9.41
C LEU A 150 6.75 6.72 -10.40
N ASP A 151 6.08 6.01 -11.29
CA ASP A 151 6.70 5.23 -12.34
C ASP A 151 6.31 5.79 -13.71
N ALA A 152 7.22 5.72 -14.66
CA ALA A 152 7.02 6.19 -16.02
C ALA A 152 7.49 5.15 -17.04
N ARG A 153 6.79 5.07 -18.17
CA ARG A 153 7.23 4.31 -19.34
C ARG A 153 6.96 5.09 -20.60
N LEU A 154 7.89 5.01 -21.55
CA LEU A 154 7.73 5.48 -22.92
C LEU A 154 8.06 4.32 -23.84
N GLY A 155 7.10 3.92 -24.67
CA GLY A 155 7.27 2.89 -25.69
C GLY A 155 7.06 3.43 -27.09
N TRP A 156 7.67 2.79 -28.07
CA TRP A 156 7.43 3.03 -29.48
C TRP A 156 7.51 1.70 -30.26
N ASP A 157 6.56 1.49 -31.15
CA ASP A 157 6.51 0.38 -32.09
C ASP A 157 6.71 0.89 -33.52
N SER A 158 7.42 0.11 -34.34
CA SER A 158 7.68 0.40 -35.75
C SER A 158 6.39 0.55 -36.58
N PRO A 159 6.45 1.18 -37.77
CA PRO A 159 5.27 1.34 -38.63
C PRO A 159 4.57 0.01 -38.95
N GLU A 160 5.36 -1.03 -39.23
CA GLU A 160 4.88 -2.40 -39.52
C GLU A 160 4.64 -3.23 -38.26
N ARG A 161 5.05 -2.72 -37.09
CA ARG A 161 4.95 -3.36 -35.76
C ARG A 161 5.72 -4.67 -35.64
N ASP A 162 6.76 -4.83 -36.45
CA ASP A 162 7.70 -5.95 -36.42
C ASP A 162 8.74 -5.81 -35.29
N TRP A 163 9.00 -4.59 -34.82
CA TRP A 163 9.84 -4.34 -33.64
C TRP A 163 9.40 -3.11 -32.84
N GLY A 164 9.87 -3.02 -31.60
CA GLY A 164 9.59 -1.90 -30.71
C GLY A 164 10.65 -1.72 -29.65
N LEU A 165 10.70 -0.53 -29.08
CA LEU A 165 11.60 -0.14 -28.01
C LEU A 165 10.80 0.48 -26.87
N ALA A 166 11.22 0.25 -25.62
CA ALA A 166 10.62 0.89 -24.47
C ALA A 166 11.67 1.28 -23.43
N LEU A 167 11.49 2.47 -22.86
CA LEU A 167 12.18 2.94 -21.68
C LEU A 167 11.22 2.88 -20.49
N LEU A 168 11.66 2.26 -19.39
CA LEU A 168 10.91 2.20 -18.14
C LEU A 168 11.76 2.80 -17.02
N VAL A 169 11.15 3.71 -16.25
CA VAL A 169 11.77 4.34 -15.09
C VAL A 169 10.87 4.12 -13.88
N THR A 170 11.36 3.36 -12.91
CA THR A 170 10.66 3.11 -11.65
C THR A 170 11.17 4.03 -10.56
N ASN A 171 10.29 4.50 -9.68
CA ASN A 171 10.64 5.44 -8.61
C ASN A 171 11.33 6.69 -9.17
N LEU A 172 10.69 7.35 -10.13
CA LEU A 172 11.17 8.55 -10.81
C LEU A 172 11.54 9.68 -9.83
N GLN A 173 10.92 9.70 -8.66
CA GLN A 173 11.17 10.67 -7.59
C GLN A 173 12.38 10.31 -6.71
N ASN A 174 13.01 9.16 -6.92
CA ASN A 174 14.11 8.62 -6.12
C ASN A 174 13.83 8.67 -4.61
N ARG A 175 12.63 8.23 -4.21
CA ARG A 175 12.24 8.19 -2.80
C ARG A 175 12.76 6.93 -2.13
N HIS A 176 13.20 7.07 -0.88
CA HIS A 176 13.67 5.95 -0.06
C HIS A 176 12.71 5.71 1.09
N TYR A 177 12.40 4.44 1.35
CA TYR A 177 11.50 4.00 2.41
C TYR A 177 12.15 2.85 3.16
N VAL A 178 11.91 2.79 4.47
CA VAL A 178 12.36 1.68 5.32
C VAL A 178 11.15 0.87 5.75
N GLU A 179 11.27 -0.45 5.63
CA GLU A 179 10.28 -1.44 6.02
C GLU A 179 10.95 -2.53 6.87
N LYS A 180 10.16 -3.24 7.66
CA LYS A 180 10.59 -4.41 8.42
C LYS A 180 10.03 -5.68 7.81
#